data_AF-A0A1G1PTQ7-F1
#
_entry.id   AF-A0A1G1PTQ7-F1
#
_cell.length_a   1.000
_cell.length_b   1.000
_cell.length_c   1.000
_cell.angle_alpha   90.00
_cell.angle_beta   90.00
_cell.angle_gamma   90.00
#
_symmetry.space_group_name_H-M   'P 1'
#
loop_
_entity.id
_entity.type
_entity.pdbx_description
1 polymer ?
#
loop_
_entity_poly.entity_id
_entity_poly.type
_entity_poly.pdbx_seq_one_letter_code
_entity_poly.pdbx_strand_id
1 'polypeptide(L)' 'MPKQTIETLVKEIKKENNPLKILFKFEQGIPQNFFSEGFVDNSYYNTAPREVILSEYLISK' A
#
# COMPACT_ATOMS: atom_id res chain seq x y z
N MET A 1 -7.12 12.38 9.12
CA MET A 1 -6.43 13.22 8.10
C MET A 1 -7.38 14.30 7.62
N PRO A 2 -6.95 15.58 7.54
CA PRO A 2 -7.79 16.65 7.00
C PRO A 2 -8.17 16.37 5.54
N LYS A 3 -9.46 16.55 5.20
CA LYS A 3 -10.01 16.28 3.86
C LYS A 3 -9.22 17.01 2.75
N GLN A 4 -8.79 18.24 3.03
CA GLN A 4 -8.02 19.07 2.12
C GLN A 4 -6.64 18.49 1.76
N THR A 5 -5.96 17.84 2.73
CA THR A 5 -4.65 17.21 2.51
C THR A 5 -4.79 16.02 1.56
N ILE A 6 -5.85 15.23 1.72
CA ILE A 6 -6.14 14.07 0.85
C ILE A 6 -6.47 14.53 -0.57
N GLU A 7 -7.32 15.54 -0.73
CA GLU A 7 -7.68 16.06 -2.06
C GLU A 7 -6.47 16.62 -2.82
N THR A 8 -5.54 17.25 -2.12
CA THR A 8 -4.29 17.75 -2.70
C THR A 8 -3.38 16.59 -3.13
N LEU A 9 -3.20 15.61 -2.26
CA LEU A 9 -2.40 14.40 -2.54
C LEU A 9 -2.92 13.63 -3.76
N VAL A 10 -4.24 13.44 -3.85
CA VAL A 10 -4.89 12.75 -4.97
C VAL A 10 -4.68 13.52 -6.29
N LYS A 11 -4.72 14.85 -6.27
CA LYS A 11 -4.45 15.67 -7.46
C LYS A 11 -3.00 15.56 -7.93
N GLU A 12 -2.05 15.48 -7.00
CA GLU A 12 -0.62 15.32 -7.31
C GLU A 12 -0.31 13.93 -7.87
N ILE A 13 -0.90 12.88 -7.29
CA ILE A 13 -0.66 11.49 -7.71
C ILE A 13 -1.34 11.18 -9.06
N LYS A 14 -2.52 11.75 -9.34
CA LYS A 14 -3.25 11.51 -10.59
C LYS A 14 -2.45 11.82 -11.87
N LYS A 15 -1.40 12.62 -11.79
CA LYS A 15 -0.56 13.02 -12.92
C LYS A 15 0.76 12.23 -12.99
N GLU A 16 1.05 11.41 -12.00
CA GLU A 16 2.32 10.68 -11.87
C GLU A 16 2.10 9.20 -12.20
N ASN A 17 2.98 8.64 -13.02
CA ASN A 17 2.96 7.22 -13.39
C ASN A 17 4.13 6.45 -12.75
N ASN A 18 5.16 7.15 -12.25
CA ASN A 18 6.28 6.47 -11.62
C ASN A 18 5.91 6.02 -10.19
N PRO A 19 5.89 4.70 -9.92
CA PRO A 19 5.45 4.16 -8.64
C PRO A 19 6.31 4.60 -7.45
N LEU A 20 7.63 4.80 -7.66
CA LEU A 20 8.52 5.27 -6.58
C LEU A 20 8.25 6.72 -6.21
N LYS A 21 7.91 7.56 -7.19
CA LYS A 21 7.53 8.95 -6.92
C LYS A 21 6.18 9.05 -6.22
N ILE A 22 5.24 8.18 -6.58
CA ILE A 22 3.95 8.07 -5.91
C ILE A 22 4.17 7.69 -4.44
N LEU A 23 4.99 6.66 -4.17
CA LEU A 23 5.34 6.24 -2.81
C LEU A 23 5.97 7.39 -2.01
N PHE A 24 6.96 8.07 -2.58
CA PHE A 24 7.59 9.22 -1.95
C PHE A 24 6.57 10.32 -1.60
N LYS A 25 5.61 10.60 -2.49
CA LYS A 25 4.53 11.56 -2.21
C LYS A 25 3.63 11.11 -1.07
N PHE A 26 3.33 9.82 -0.98
CA PHE A 26 2.59 9.26 0.15
C PHE A 26 3.35 9.39 1.47
N GLU A 27 4.65 9.07 1.51
CA GLU A 27 5.47 9.18 2.73
C GLU A 27 5.63 10.64 3.19
N GLN A 28 5.66 11.60 2.27
CA GLN A 28 5.72 13.02 2.62
C GLN A 28 4.37 13.59 3.09
N GLY A 29 3.27 13.12 2.49
CA GLY A 29 1.93 13.66 2.72
C GLY A 29 1.11 12.94 3.79
N ILE A 30 1.54 11.75 4.20
CA ILE A 30 0.89 10.93 5.22
C ILE A 30 1.86 10.73 6.38
N PRO A 31 1.44 10.98 7.63
CA PRO A 31 2.27 10.74 8.81
C PRO A 31 2.74 9.27 8.90
N GLN A 32 4.01 9.07 9.29
CA GLN A 32 4.65 7.74 9.32
C GLN A 32 3.89 6.71 10.16
N ASN A 33 3.16 7.15 11.18
CA ASN A 33 2.36 6.27 12.04
C ASN A 33 1.24 5.52 11.30
N PHE A 34 0.74 6.06 10.18
CA PHE A 34 -0.20 5.35 9.32
C PHE A 34 0.42 4.17 8.58
N PHE A 35 1.75 4.18 8.38
CA PHE A 35 2.47 3.09 7.71
C PHE A 35 2.98 2.03 8.68
N SER A 36 3.15 2.38 9.97
CA SER A 36 3.68 1.45 10.99
C SER A 36 2.62 0.60 11.66
N GLU A 37 1.39 1.09 11.81
CA GLU A 37 0.35 0.40 12.62
C GLU A 37 -0.41 -0.69 11.84
N GLY A 38 -0.37 -0.68 10.50
CA GLY A 38 -1.17 -1.59 9.66
C GLY A 38 -0.59 -2.98 9.41
N PHE A 39 0.69 -3.24 9.70
CA PHE A 39 1.33 -4.54 9.41
C PHE A 39 1.48 -5.46 10.63
N VAL A 40 1.42 -4.91 11.84
CA VAL A 40 1.71 -5.65 13.07
C VAL A 40 0.49 -6.45 13.57
N ASP A 41 -0.73 -5.91 13.42
CA ASP A 41 -1.97 -6.53 13.92
C ASP A 41 -2.78 -7.31 12.85
N ASN A 42 -2.30 -7.36 11.60
CA ASN A 42 -2.92 -8.22 10.61
C ASN A 42 -2.50 -9.68 10.86
N SER A 43 -3.37 -10.44 11.54
CA SER A 43 -3.25 -11.89 11.69
C SER A 43 -3.05 -12.62 10.35
N TYR A 44 -3.47 -12.01 9.23
CA TYR A 44 -3.24 -12.51 7.88
C TYR A 44 -1.76 -12.49 7.43
N TYR A 45 -0.89 -11.66 8.02
CA TYR A 45 0.54 -11.58 7.67
C TYR A 45 1.44 -12.30 8.69
N ASN A 46 0.98 -12.53 9.92
CA ASN A 46 1.81 -12.99 11.04
C ASN A 46 1.59 -14.44 11.49
N THR A 47 0.68 -15.22 10.89
CA THR A 47 0.48 -16.63 11.24
C THR A 47 0.96 -17.58 10.14
N ALA A 48 2.19 -18.06 10.32
CA ALA A 48 2.85 -19.17 9.62
C ALA A 48 3.40 -18.90 8.19
N PRO A 49 4.51 -19.56 7.81
CA PRO A 49 4.96 -19.60 6.42
C PRO A 49 3.87 -20.22 5.56
N ARG A 50 3.28 -19.43 4.65
CA ARG A 50 2.31 -19.93 3.69
C ARG A 50 3.03 -20.82 2.68
N GLU A 51 2.72 -22.12 2.69
CA GLU A 51 2.99 -22.98 1.55
C GLU A 51 2.15 -22.48 0.37
N VAL A 52 2.81 -21.95 -0.66
CA VAL A 52 2.14 -21.46 -1.87
C VAL A 52 2.20 -22.56 -2.93
N ILE A 53 1.05 -23.09 -3.28
CA ILE A 53 0.91 -24.07 -4.37
C ILE A 53 0.79 -23.30 -5.69
N LEU A 54 1.91 -23.14 -6.40
CA LEU A 54 1.97 -22.38 -7.65
C LEU A 54 1.03 -22.92 -8.75
N SER A 55 0.68 -24.22 -8.70
CA SER A 55 -0.26 -24.82 -9.66
C SER A 55 -1.69 -24.29 -9.56
N GLU A 56 -2.10 -23.75 -8.42
CA GLU A 56 -3.43 -23.12 -8.24
C GLU A 56 -3.57 -21.83 -9.05
N TYR A 57 -2.46 -21.11 -9.25
CA TYR A 57 -2.42 -19.84 -9.98
C TYR A 57 -2.18 -20.04 -11.49
N LEU A 58 -1.83 -21.25 -11.91
CA LEU A 58 -1.65 -21.62 -13.32
C LEU A 58 -2.97 -21.94 -14.03
N ILE A 59 -4.13 -21.70 -13.39
CA ILE A 59 -5.42 -21.76 -14.09
C ILE A 59 -5.53 -20.52 -14.98
N SER A 60 -4.90 -20.63 -16.14
CA SER A 60 -5.13 -19.77 -17.30
C SER A 60 -5.71 -20.65 -18.40
N LYS A 61 -7.03 -20.88 -18.35
CA LYS A 61 -7.97 -20.74 -19.48
C LYS A 61 -9.41 -21.00 -19.05
#